data_AF-A0A7H9DTT1-F1
#
_entry.id   AF-A0A7H9DTT1-F1
#
_cell.length_a   1.000
_cell.length_b   1.000
_cell.length_c   1.000
_cell.angle_alpha   90.00
_cell.angle_beta   90.00
_cell.angle_gamma   90.00
#
_symmetry.space_group_name_H-M   'P 1'
#
loop_
_entity.id
_entity.type
_entity.pdbx_description
1 polymer ?
#
loop_
_entity_poly.entity_id
_entity_poly.type
_entity_poly.pdbx_seq_one_letter_code
_entity_poly.pdbx_strand_id
1 'polypeptide(L)'
;MVDFINQQLPITVPALKDHIVEEFKRRGLDYRHLYNVKTDELNIKLPLSLIDGCLFERNIPKPPLVGNFYAVVHRLRNFLQHSKELNGKRLKTFHYIFDQLYLPYELIDIISEDDVKNLTEDDVFITFKNSKQHFPNDKIINKIPKNNLLITVDKGNYYRGLDKVILSHQNTIIREENLNNVTA
;
A
#
# COMPACT_ATOMS: atom_id res chain seq x y z
N MET A 1 10.27 -18.65 -9.06
CA MET A 1 8.93 -18.50 -9.71
C MET A 1 8.58 -17.03 -9.90
N VAL A 2 8.64 -16.21 -8.85
CA VAL A 2 8.50 -14.75 -9.02
C VAL A 2 9.49 -14.22 -10.06
N ASP A 3 10.75 -14.68 -10.02
CA ASP A 3 11.76 -14.34 -11.05
C ASP A 3 11.37 -14.80 -12.45
N PHE A 4 10.78 -16.00 -12.58
CA PHE A 4 10.29 -16.50 -13.86
C PHE A 4 9.16 -15.62 -14.39
N ILE A 5 8.17 -15.28 -13.56
CA ILE A 5 7.07 -14.38 -13.94
C ILE A 5 7.62 -13.01 -14.36
N ASN A 6 8.59 -12.48 -13.61
CA ASN A 6 9.22 -11.21 -13.91
C ASN A 6 9.98 -11.20 -15.25
N GLN A 7 10.54 -12.34 -15.66
CA GLN A 7 11.16 -12.52 -16.99
C GLN A 7 10.14 -12.55 -18.13
N GLN A 8 8.87 -12.84 -17.85
CA GLN A 8 7.81 -12.92 -18.87
C GLN A 8 7.03 -11.61 -19.04
N LEU A 9 7.43 -10.52 -18.38
CA LEU A 9 6.70 -9.24 -18.47
C LEU A 9 7.03 -8.46 -19.76
N PRO A 10 6.02 -7.86 -20.44
CA PRO A 10 4.59 -7.92 -20.13
C PRO A 10 3.97 -9.27 -20.53
N ILE A 11 3.09 -9.81 -19.68
CA ILE A 11 2.37 -11.05 -19.99
C ILE A 11 1.28 -10.75 -21.03
N THR A 12 1.54 -11.09 -22.29
CA THR A 12 0.63 -10.84 -23.42
C THR A 12 -0.18 -12.07 -23.84
N VAL A 13 0.21 -13.27 -23.37
CA VAL A 13 -0.42 -14.55 -23.73
C VAL A 13 -1.47 -14.93 -22.67
N PRO A 14 -2.77 -15.03 -23.01
CA PRO A 14 -3.83 -15.37 -22.04
C PRO A 14 -3.62 -16.71 -21.34
N ALA A 15 -3.21 -17.76 -22.07
CA ALA A 15 -2.96 -19.08 -21.48
C ALA A 15 -1.84 -19.06 -20.42
N LEU A 16 -0.86 -18.15 -20.56
CA LEU A 16 0.18 -17.99 -19.55
C LEU A 16 -0.36 -17.37 -18.26
N LYS A 17 -1.35 -16.46 -18.36
CA LYS A 17 -2.02 -15.85 -17.21
C LYS A 17 -2.75 -16.90 -16.38
N ASP A 18 -3.49 -17.80 -17.03
CA ASP A 18 -4.20 -18.90 -16.34
C ASP A 18 -3.22 -19.84 -15.64
N HIS A 19 -2.12 -20.19 -16.31
CA HIS A 19 -1.08 -21.02 -15.71
C HIS A 19 -0.43 -20.35 -14.49
N ILE A 20 -0.18 -19.04 -14.54
CA ILE A 20 0.34 -18.27 -13.41
C ILE A 20 -0.64 -18.29 -12.22
N VAL A 21 -1.95 -18.13 -12.48
CA VAL A 21 -2.98 -18.20 -11.44
C VAL A 21 -2.99 -19.57 -10.77
N GLU A 22 -2.96 -20.64 -11.55
CA GLU A 22 -2.93 -22.01 -11.01
C GLU A 22 -1.65 -22.27 -10.20
N GLU A 23 -0.50 -21.75 -10.64
CA GLU A 23 0.74 -21.83 -9.88
C GLU A 23 0.68 -21.05 -8.56
N PHE A 24 0.04 -19.89 -8.54
CA PHE A 24 -0.18 -19.14 -7.29
C PHE A 24 -1.05 -19.93 -6.32
N LYS A 25 -2.16 -20.51 -6.78
CA LYS A 25 -3.04 -21.36 -5.97
C LYS A 25 -2.30 -22.57 -5.43
N ARG A 26 -1.60 -23.31 -6.30
CA ARG A 26 -0.83 -24.52 -5.93
C ARG A 26 0.17 -24.26 -4.82
N ARG A 27 0.77 -23.07 -4.79
CA ARG A 27 1.80 -22.66 -3.83
C ARG A 27 1.25 -21.88 -2.64
N GLY A 28 -0.06 -21.63 -2.59
CA GLY A 28 -0.69 -20.84 -1.54
C GLY A 28 -0.21 -19.39 -1.48
N LEU A 29 0.21 -18.80 -2.62
CA LEU A 29 0.62 -17.40 -2.67
C LEU A 29 -0.61 -16.50 -2.64
N ASP A 30 -0.55 -15.43 -1.86
CA ASP A 30 -1.59 -14.42 -1.90
C ASP A 30 -1.32 -13.43 -3.02
N TYR A 31 -2.24 -13.35 -3.98
CA TYR A 31 -2.18 -12.42 -5.10
C TYR A 31 -3.44 -11.57 -5.18
N ARG A 32 -4.30 -11.60 -4.16
CA ARG A 32 -5.60 -10.91 -4.17
C ARG A 32 -5.44 -9.41 -4.33
N HIS A 33 -4.33 -8.85 -3.86
CA HIS A 33 -3.96 -7.46 -4.12
C HIS A 33 -3.84 -7.16 -5.61
N LEU A 34 -3.30 -8.07 -6.43
CA LEU A 34 -3.10 -7.90 -7.88
C LEU A 34 -4.38 -8.00 -8.71
N TYR A 35 -5.53 -8.20 -8.05
CA TYR A 35 -6.79 -8.49 -8.71
C TYR A 35 -7.68 -7.26 -8.78
N ASN A 36 -8.21 -6.98 -9.97
CA ASN A 36 -9.24 -5.95 -10.12
C ASN A 36 -10.61 -6.58 -9.85
N VAL A 37 -11.18 -6.30 -8.68
CA VAL A 37 -12.48 -6.84 -8.25
C VAL A 37 -13.62 -6.47 -9.21
N LYS A 38 -13.53 -5.36 -9.95
CA LYS A 38 -14.59 -4.95 -10.89
C LYS A 38 -14.57 -5.73 -12.19
N THR A 39 -13.38 -6.02 -12.71
CA THR A 39 -13.24 -6.72 -14.00
C THR A 39 -13.01 -8.20 -13.83
N ASP A 40 -12.81 -8.67 -12.59
CA ASP A 40 -12.45 -10.05 -12.27
C ASP A 40 -11.15 -10.46 -13.00
N GLU A 41 -10.18 -9.54 -13.08
CA GLU A 41 -8.93 -9.77 -13.81
C GLU A 41 -7.69 -9.63 -12.93
N LEU A 42 -6.83 -10.64 -13.02
CA LEU A 42 -5.46 -10.53 -12.53
C LEU A 42 -4.68 -9.51 -13.38
N ASN A 43 -4.14 -8.48 -12.74
CA ASN A 43 -3.33 -7.46 -13.36
C ASN A 43 -1.87 -7.64 -12.89
N ILE A 44 -1.03 -8.19 -13.76
CA ILE A 44 0.42 -8.22 -13.56
C ILE A 44 1.04 -7.38 -14.67
N LYS A 45 1.34 -6.11 -14.37
CA LYS A 45 1.93 -5.19 -15.35
C LYS A 45 3.39 -4.86 -15.01
N LEU A 46 3.77 -5.04 -13.76
CA LEU A 46 5.09 -4.70 -13.24
C LEU A 46 5.74 -5.90 -12.53
N PRO A 47 7.07 -5.87 -12.34
CA PRO A 47 7.78 -6.90 -11.60
C PRO A 47 7.19 -7.11 -10.21
N LEU A 48 7.05 -8.37 -9.82
CA LEU A 48 6.48 -8.77 -8.56
C LEU A 48 7.56 -9.06 -7.50
N SER A 49 7.19 -8.98 -6.24
CA SER A 49 7.94 -9.47 -5.09
C SER A 49 7.00 -10.11 -4.07
N LEU A 50 7.45 -11.19 -3.42
CA LEU A 50 6.69 -11.86 -2.37
C LEU A 50 7.08 -11.27 -1.02
N ILE A 51 6.14 -10.56 -0.38
CA ILE A 51 6.34 -9.86 0.89
C ILE A 51 5.13 -10.16 1.77
N ASP A 52 5.35 -10.53 3.03
CA ASP A 52 4.27 -10.91 3.95
C ASP A 52 3.38 -12.05 3.42
N GLY A 53 3.92 -12.93 2.58
CA GLY A 53 3.16 -13.98 1.90
C GLY A 53 2.25 -13.49 0.76
N CYS A 54 2.33 -12.20 0.40
CA CYS A 54 1.56 -11.57 -0.66
C CYS A 54 2.45 -11.05 -1.79
N LEU A 55 1.96 -11.13 -3.03
CA LEU A 55 2.64 -10.62 -4.20
C LEU A 55 2.34 -9.14 -4.42
N PHE A 56 3.41 -8.33 -4.47
CA PHE A 56 3.38 -6.89 -4.70
C PHE A 56 4.04 -6.51 -6.00
N GLU A 57 3.45 -5.57 -6.73
CA GLU A 57 4.17 -4.86 -7.78
C GLU A 57 5.25 -3.97 -7.19
N ARG A 58 6.40 -3.96 -7.85
CA ARG A 58 7.50 -3.02 -7.62
C ARG A 58 7.59 -2.01 -8.74
N ASN A 59 8.35 -0.94 -8.49
CA ASN A 59 8.65 0.10 -9.47
C ASN A 59 7.37 0.72 -10.04
N ILE A 60 6.39 0.95 -9.17
CA ILE A 60 5.10 1.51 -9.55
C ILE A 60 5.34 2.94 -10.06
N PRO A 61 4.99 3.25 -11.32
CA PRO A 61 5.18 4.59 -11.84
C PRO A 61 4.28 5.56 -11.08
N LYS A 62 4.80 6.77 -10.85
CA LYS A 62 3.99 7.84 -10.29
C LYS A 62 2.82 8.15 -11.23
N PRO A 63 1.65 8.49 -10.68
CA PRO A 63 0.50 8.83 -11.49
C PRO A 63 0.78 10.08 -12.31
N PRO A 64 0.10 10.24 -13.46
CA PRO A 64 0.19 11.47 -14.25
C PRO A 64 -0.16 12.67 -13.38
N LEU A 65 0.44 13.84 -13.65
CA LEU A 65 0.21 15.08 -12.90
C LEU A 65 -1.17 15.71 -13.16
N VAL A 66 -2.03 15.03 -13.91
CA VAL A 66 -3.34 15.47 -14.35
C VAL A 66 -4.36 14.36 -14.16
N GLY A 67 -5.62 14.73 -13.94
CA GLY A 67 -6.73 13.81 -13.78
C GLY A 67 -7.07 13.45 -12.33
N ASN A 68 -8.18 12.71 -12.16
CA ASN A 68 -8.79 12.48 -10.85
C ASN A 68 -7.86 11.75 -9.88
N PHE A 69 -7.07 10.79 -10.37
CA PHE A 69 -6.17 10.02 -9.50
C PHE A 69 -5.02 10.88 -8.95
N TYR A 70 -4.53 11.87 -9.71
CA TYR A 70 -3.56 12.85 -9.19
C TYR A 70 -4.14 13.66 -8.03
N ALA A 71 -5.39 14.12 -8.18
CA ALA A 71 -6.09 14.85 -7.12
C ALA A 71 -6.26 14.00 -5.84
N VAL A 72 -6.54 12.71 -5.98
CA VAL A 72 -6.62 11.75 -4.85
C VAL A 72 -5.28 11.66 -4.13
N VAL A 73 -4.17 11.51 -4.87
CA VAL A 73 -2.81 11.44 -4.30
C VAL A 73 -2.42 12.76 -3.63
N HIS A 74 -2.82 13.89 -4.21
CA HIS A 74 -2.61 15.21 -3.63
C HIS A 74 -3.36 15.40 -2.32
N ARG A 75 -4.59 14.87 -2.19
CA ARG A 75 -5.32 14.87 -0.90
C ARG A 75 -4.59 14.05 0.15
N LEU A 76 -4.10 12.86 -0.20
CA LEU A 76 -3.30 12.05 0.72
C LEU A 76 -2.06 12.83 1.18
N ARG A 77 -1.31 13.42 0.24
CA ARG A 77 -0.16 14.28 0.55
C ARG A 77 -0.56 15.42 1.49
N ASN A 78 -1.66 16.11 1.20
CA ASN A 78 -2.13 17.23 2.02
C ASN A 78 -2.47 16.78 3.44
N PHE A 79 -3.15 15.64 3.59
CA PHE A 79 -3.43 15.04 4.89
C PHE A 79 -2.14 14.79 5.67
N LEU A 80 -1.14 14.18 5.03
CA LEU A 80 0.14 13.86 5.66
C LEU A 80 0.94 15.09 6.08
N GLN A 81 0.87 16.19 5.33
CA GLN A 81 1.69 17.39 5.57
C GLN A 81 1.03 18.45 6.43
N HIS A 82 -0.31 18.54 6.41
CA HIS A 82 -1.04 19.68 7.00
C HIS A 82 -2.01 19.28 8.11
N SER A 83 -2.10 18.00 8.47
CA SER A 83 -2.86 17.58 9.65
C SER A 83 -2.15 18.06 10.92
N LYS A 84 -2.88 18.73 11.81
CA LYS A 84 -2.33 19.31 13.05
C LYS A 84 -1.71 18.23 13.94
N GLU A 85 -2.30 17.04 13.93
CA GLU A 85 -1.89 15.86 14.67
C GLU A 85 -0.53 15.30 14.22
N LEU A 86 -0.11 15.63 13.00
CA LEU A 86 1.14 15.17 12.40
C LEU A 86 2.24 16.24 12.42
N ASN A 87 1.96 17.44 12.95
CA ASN A 87 2.93 18.52 12.98
C ASN A 87 4.16 18.13 13.83
N GLY A 88 5.35 18.25 13.25
CA GLY A 88 6.61 17.85 13.89
C GLY A 88 6.86 16.34 13.96
N LYS A 89 5.94 15.50 13.44
CA LYS A 89 6.10 14.05 13.41
C LYS A 89 6.88 13.59 12.18
N ARG A 90 7.60 12.48 12.33
CA ARG A 90 8.34 11.81 11.25
C ARG A 90 7.51 10.65 10.72
N LEU A 91 7.23 10.68 9.42
CA LEU A 91 6.47 9.64 8.75
C LEU A 91 7.39 8.51 8.34
N LYS A 92 7.08 7.28 8.76
CA LYS A 92 7.90 6.10 8.47
C LYS A 92 7.05 4.99 7.85
N THR A 93 7.61 4.24 6.91
CA THR A 93 6.96 3.07 6.34
C THR A 93 7.95 2.10 5.71
N PHE A 94 7.46 0.99 5.17
CA PHE A 94 8.28 0.06 4.39
C PHE A 94 8.26 0.39 2.91
N HIS A 95 9.32 0.02 2.20
CA HIS A 95 9.45 0.30 0.76
C HIS A 95 8.24 -0.16 -0.05
N TYR A 96 7.76 -1.38 0.21
CA TYR A 96 6.63 -1.93 -0.53
C TYR A 96 5.29 -1.29 -0.18
N ILE A 97 5.18 -0.63 0.98
CA ILE A 97 4.01 0.19 1.32
C ILE A 97 4.14 1.53 0.61
N PHE A 98 5.31 2.16 0.67
CA PHE A 98 5.60 3.43 0.02
C PHE A 98 5.29 3.39 -1.49
N ASP A 99 5.72 2.34 -2.19
CA ASP A 99 5.43 2.11 -3.62
C ASP A 99 3.93 2.15 -3.93
N GLN A 100 3.08 1.80 -2.96
CA GLN A 100 1.62 1.73 -3.10
C GLN A 100 0.91 3.06 -2.80
N LEU A 101 1.64 4.06 -2.29
CA LEU A 101 1.09 5.36 -1.91
C LEU A 101 1.25 6.44 -2.99
N TYR A 102 2.09 6.21 -4.00
CA TYR A 102 2.32 7.13 -5.13
C TYR A 102 2.88 8.51 -4.73
N LEU A 103 3.51 8.60 -3.56
CA LEU A 103 4.05 9.83 -3.00
C LEU A 103 5.49 10.12 -3.48
N PRO A 104 5.98 11.36 -3.36
CA PRO A 104 7.40 11.67 -3.54
C PRO A 104 8.25 11.11 -2.39
N TYR A 105 9.49 10.67 -2.69
CA TYR A 105 10.40 10.02 -1.73
C TYR A 105 10.83 10.91 -0.55
N GLU A 106 10.66 12.24 -0.67
CA GLU A 106 11.08 13.20 0.35
C GLU A 106 10.11 13.30 1.55
N LEU A 107 8.91 12.70 1.45
CA LEU A 107 7.87 12.88 2.45
C LEU A 107 7.92 11.83 3.58
N ILE A 108 8.43 10.63 3.30
CA ILE A 108 8.31 9.47 4.18
C ILE A 108 9.65 8.75 4.23
N ASP A 109 10.15 8.51 5.44
CA ASP A 109 11.34 7.72 5.69
C ASP A 109 11.03 6.22 5.48
N ILE A 110 11.83 5.56 4.64
CA ILE A 110 11.73 4.12 4.42
C ILE A 110 12.60 3.40 5.46
N ILE A 111 11.99 2.52 6.26
CA ILE A 111 12.67 1.74 7.29
C ILE A 111 12.57 0.23 7.00
N SER A 112 13.35 -0.58 7.72
CA SER A 112 13.27 -2.04 7.69
C SER A 112 12.39 -2.58 8.83
N GLU A 113 12.05 -3.87 8.78
CA GLU A 113 11.27 -4.51 9.85
C GLU A 113 11.99 -4.45 11.20
N ASP A 114 13.31 -4.57 11.23
CA ASP A 114 14.12 -4.53 12.45
C ASP A 114 14.11 -3.16 13.14
N ASP A 115 13.79 -2.11 12.39
CA ASP A 115 13.72 -0.73 12.90
C ASP A 115 12.38 -0.42 13.57
N VAL A 116 11.35 -1.24 13.36
CA VAL A 116 9.98 -0.99 13.88
C VAL A 116 9.95 -0.88 15.40
N LYS A 117 10.75 -1.70 16.09
CA LYS A 117 10.85 -1.66 17.57
C LYS A 117 11.52 -0.38 18.10
N ASN A 118 12.23 0.34 17.25
CA ASN A 118 12.97 1.57 17.60
C ASN A 118 12.15 2.83 17.32
N LEU A 119 10.87 2.70 16.92
CA LEU A 119 9.98 3.83 16.74
C LEU A 119 9.76 4.56 18.08
N THR A 120 9.78 5.88 18.00
CA THR A 120 9.58 6.81 19.13
C THR A 120 8.20 7.47 19.03
N GLU A 121 7.75 8.18 20.06
CA GLU A 121 6.47 8.90 20.03
C GLU A 121 6.37 9.99 18.94
N ASP A 122 7.51 10.44 18.41
CA ASP A 122 7.59 11.37 17.29
C ASP A 122 7.50 10.71 15.93
N ASP A 123 7.52 9.38 15.89
CA ASP A 123 7.35 8.61 14.67
C ASP A 123 5.89 8.19 14.47
N VAL A 124 5.41 8.36 13.26
CA VAL A 124 4.09 7.89 12.81
C VAL A 124 4.34 6.81 11.75
N PHE A 125 3.86 5.60 12.02
CA PHE A 125 4.03 4.51 11.07
C PHE A 125 2.85 4.47 10.10
N ILE A 126 3.15 4.44 8.80
CA ILE A 126 2.15 4.34 7.75
C ILE A 126 2.02 2.88 7.33
N THR A 127 0.78 2.42 7.39
CA THR A 127 0.31 1.12 6.91
C THR A 127 -0.67 1.35 5.77
N PHE A 128 -1.00 0.30 5.04
CA PHE A 128 -2.16 0.35 4.15
C PHE A 128 -2.98 -0.92 4.26
N LYS A 129 -4.23 -0.85 3.85
CA LYS A 129 -5.11 -2.01 3.75
C LYS A 129 -5.88 -1.98 2.44
N ASN A 130 -6.42 -3.13 2.06
CA ASN A 130 -7.44 -3.24 1.04
C ASN A 130 -8.67 -3.92 1.66
N SER A 131 -9.69 -4.23 0.85
CA SER A 131 -10.91 -4.89 1.34
C SER A 131 -10.71 -6.32 1.89
N LYS A 132 -9.49 -6.87 1.84
CA LYS A 132 -9.16 -8.24 2.27
C LYS A 132 -8.09 -8.32 3.35
N GLN A 133 -7.12 -7.40 3.37
CA GLN A 133 -5.88 -7.53 4.14
C GLN A 133 -5.32 -6.19 4.59
N HIS A 134 -4.54 -6.22 5.68
CA HIS A 134 -3.74 -5.11 6.19
C HIS A 134 -2.26 -5.43 6.00
N PHE A 135 -1.49 -4.42 5.59
CA PHE A 135 -0.05 -4.46 5.43
C PHE A 135 0.65 -3.35 6.23
N PRO A 136 1.71 -3.66 6.99
CA PRO A 136 2.32 -4.99 7.09
C PRO A 136 1.41 -5.98 7.83
N ASN A 137 1.73 -7.27 7.80
CA ASN A 137 0.90 -8.27 8.47
C ASN A 137 0.82 -8.03 9.99
N ASP A 138 -0.18 -8.62 10.66
CA ASP A 138 -0.43 -8.40 12.09
C ASP A 138 0.77 -8.73 12.99
N LYS A 139 1.63 -9.69 12.59
CA LYS A 139 2.84 -10.00 13.38
C LYS A 139 3.79 -8.82 13.44
N ILE A 140 3.86 -8.01 12.39
CA ILE A 140 4.69 -6.81 12.33
C ILE A 140 3.96 -5.62 12.95
N ILE A 141 2.66 -5.44 12.70
CA ILE A 141 1.85 -4.39 13.34
C ILE A 141 1.97 -4.48 14.87
N ASN A 142 1.94 -5.69 15.42
CA ASN A 142 2.06 -5.94 16.85
C ASN A 142 3.46 -5.62 17.42
N LYS A 143 4.49 -5.40 16.58
CA LYS A 143 5.82 -4.92 17.01
C LYS A 143 5.88 -3.39 17.15
N ILE A 144 4.93 -2.66 16.57
CA ILE A 144 4.89 -1.20 16.65
C ILE A 144 4.56 -0.80 18.10
N PRO A 145 5.31 0.12 18.74
CA PRO A 145 5.00 0.53 20.10
C PRO A 145 3.59 1.13 20.22
N LYS A 146 2.86 0.75 21.26
CA LYS A 146 1.41 1.07 21.39
C LYS A 146 1.10 2.57 21.46
N ASN A 147 2.06 3.39 21.87
CA ASN A 147 1.90 4.84 21.99
C ASN A 147 2.16 5.58 20.67
N ASN A 148 2.57 4.87 19.62
CA ASN A 148 2.74 5.47 18.31
C ASN A 148 1.40 5.76 17.66
N LEU A 149 1.36 6.87 16.93
CA LEU A 149 0.32 7.13 15.95
C LEU A 149 0.50 6.18 14.76
N LEU A 150 -0.63 5.68 14.26
CA LEU A 150 -0.71 4.85 13.07
C LEU A 150 -1.56 5.54 12.01
N ILE A 151 -1.00 5.65 10.82
CA ILE A 151 -1.75 6.01 9.62
C ILE A 151 -2.08 4.72 8.87
N THR A 152 -3.35 4.55 8.51
CA THR A 152 -3.79 3.46 7.64
C THR A 152 -4.41 4.06 6.38
N VAL A 153 -3.77 3.81 5.23
CA VAL A 153 -4.31 4.16 3.92
C VAL A 153 -5.17 3.00 3.41
N ASP A 154 -6.47 3.21 3.27
CA ASP A 154 -7.39 2.22 2.72
C ASP A 154 -7.42 2.37 1.19
N LYS A 155 -7.07 1.30 0.47
CA LYS A 155 -7.06 1.27 -1.00
C LYS A 155 -8.45 0.97 -1.60
N GLY A 156 -9.42 0.59 -0.78
CA GLY A 156 -10.74 0.17 -1.21
C GLY A 156 -10.71 -1.11 -2.05
N ASN A 157 -11.59 -1.18 -3.05
CA ASN A 157 -11.77 -2.36 -3.90
C ASN A 157 -10.91 -2.38 -5.17
N TYR A 158 -10.11 -1.35 -5.41
CA TYR A 158 -9.29 -1.26 -6.61
C TYR A 158 -7.85 -1.67 -6.31
N TYR A 159 -7.28 -2.45 -7.22
CA TYR A 159 -5.87 -2.86 -7.21
C TYR A 159 -4.89 -1.71 -6.85
N ARG A 160 -5.07 -0.56 -7.50
CA ARG A 160 -4.24 0.65 -7.33
C ARG A 160 -5.03 1.83 -6.76
N GLY A 161 -6.11 1.55 -6.05
CA GLY A 161 -6.96 2.58 -5.46
C GLY A 161 -6.34 3.25 -4.24
N LEU A 162 -6.84 4.44 -3.93
CA LEU A 162 -6.64 5.15 -2.67
C LEU A 162 -8.01 5.71 -2.28
N ASP A 163 -8.65 5.15 -1.25
CA ASP A 163 -10.03 5.46 -0.91
C ASP A 163 -10.14 6.45 0.24
N LYS A 164 -9.49 6.14 1.35
CA LYS A 164 -9.45 7.00 2.53
C LYS A 164 -8.15 6.84 3.31
N VAL A 165 -7.86 7.81 4.16
CA VAL A 165 -6.75 7.78 5.10
C VAL A 165 -7.28 7.94 6.51
N ILE A 166 -6.79 7.10 7.42
CA ILE A 166 -7.20 7.04 8.82
C ILE A 166 -5.98 7.28 9.68
N LEU A 167 -6.05 8.24 10.60
CA LEU A 167 -5.10 8.41 11.70
C LEU A 167 -5.71 7.81 12.97
N SER A 168 -4.93 6.96 13.64
CA SER A 168 -5.35 6.28 14.86
C SER A 168 -4.24 6.27 15.91
N HIS A 169 -4.65 6.18 17.17
CA HIS A 169 -3.78 5.98 18.31
C HIS A 169 -4.39 4.91 19.21
N GLN A 170 -3.61 3.91 19.59
CA GLN A 170 -4.09 2.78 20.42
C GLN A 170 -5.41 2.19 19.88
N ASN A 171 -5.48 1.96 18.56
CA ASN A 171 -6.65 1.45 17.83
C ASN A 171 -7.90 2.35 17.86
N THR A 172 -7.80 3.57 18.39
CA THR A 172 -8.88 4.56 18.35
C THR A 172 -8.65 5.50 17.18
N ILE A 173 -9.66 5.67 16.34
CA ILE A 173 -9.61 6.61 15.21
C ILE A 173 -9.64 8.03 15.77
N ILE A 174 -8.59 8.81 15.47
CA ILE A 174 -8.49 10.23 15.80
C ILE A 174 -9.06 11.07 14.66
N ARG A 175 -8.75 10.68 13.43
CA ARG A 175 -9.16 11.40 12.22
C ARG A 175 -9.30 10.47 11.04
N GLU A 176 -10.27 10.74 10.18
CA GLU A 176 -10.47 10.05 8.91
C GLU A 176 -10.72 11.08 7.81
N GLU A 177 -10.16 10.85 6.61
CA GLU A 177 -10.39 11.69 5.44
C GLU A 177 -10.61 10.82 4.19
N ASN A 178 -11.71 11.08 3.47
CA ASN A 178 -11.99 10.45 2.19
C ASN A 178 -11.12 11.08 1.10
N LEU A 179 -10.34 10.25 0.40
CA LEU A 179 -9.47 10.67 -0.68
C LEU A 179 -10.20 10.69 -2.03
N ASN A 180 -11.19 9.81 -2.19
CA ASN A 180 -11.97 9.60 -3.42
C ASN A 180 -13.17 10.54 -3.58
N ASN A 181 -13.33 11.59 -2.78
CA ASN A 181 -14.44 12.52 -2.94
C ASN A 181 -14.35 13.26 -4.27
N VAL A 182 -15.00 12.69 -5.29
CA VAL A 182 -15.51 13.39 -6.46
C VAL A 182 -16.62 14.31 -5.93
N THR A 183 -16.26 15.51 -5.50
CA THR A 183 -17.21 16.62 -5.60
C THR A 183 -17.47 16.78 -7.09
N ALA A 184 -18.63 16.29 -7.52
CA ALA A 184 -19.26 16.65 -8.79
C ALA A 184 -19.48 18.17 -8.84
#